data_AF-A0A1G9YUA5-F1
#
_entry.id   AF-A0A1G9YUA5-F1
#
_cell.length_a   1.000
_cell.length_b   1.000
_cell.length_c   1.000
_cell.angle_alpha   90.00
_cell.angle_beta   90.00
_cell.angle_gamma   90.00
#
_symmetry.space_group_name_H-M   'P 1'
#
loop_
_entity.id
_entity.type
_entity.pdbx_description
1 polymer ?
#
loop_
_entity_poly.entity_id
_entity_poly.type
_entity_poly.pdbx_seq_one_letter_code
_entity_poly.pdbx_strand_id
1 'polypeptide(L)'
;MALREVKKELKAMDKTEIIKLISEMYKKIPAAKTYLDIFATGEIKGLVEKYKKEIERYIYPGGRNMQLREAEARKLIRTLQKMKITELNVELELHYVACCLEVIEDFGYWDEGYYIALEKMFYNATDGIRELGMEVKYEERITGITYKASHFGLELSY
;
A
#
# COMPACT_ATOMS: atom_id res chain seq x y z
N MET A 1 23.91 -6.26 13.82
CA MET A 1 24.70 -6.53 12.59
C MET A 1 24.32 -5.52 11.53
N ALA A 2 25.27 -4.68 11.09
CA ALA A 2 25.01 -3.69 10.05
C ALA A 2 24.99 -4.36 8.66
N LEU A 3 24.26 -3.78 7.69
CA LEU A 3 24.22 -4.21 6.28
C LEU A 3 25.62 -4.45 5.68
N ARG A 4 26.63 -3.76 6.19
CA ARG A 4 28.04 -3.92 5.82
C ARG A 4 28.57 -5.34 6.01
N GLU A 5 28.30 -5.98 7.14
CA GLU A 5 28.82 -7.32 7.43
C GLU A 5 28.14 -8.37 6.55
N VAL A 6 26.82 -8.25 6.36
CA VAL A 6 26.07 -9.12 5.43
C VAL A 6 26.62 -9.02 4.01
N LYS A 7 26.92 -7.80 3.53
CA LYS A 7 27.53 -7.60 2.21
C LYS A 7 28.91 -8.24 2.08
N LYS A 8 29.70 -8.26 3.15
CA LYS A 8 31.02 -8.89 3.16
C LYS A 8 30.90 -10.41 2.97
N GLU A 9 30.02 -11.05 3.74
CA GLU A 9 29.76 -12.49 3.64
C GLU A 9 29.23 -12.86 2.24
N LEU A 10 28.22 -12.13 1.74
CA LEU A 10 27.64 -12.39 0.41
C LEU A 10 28.66 -12.27 -0.74
N LYS A 11 29.69 -11.43 -0.60
CA LYS A 11 30.75 -11.29 -1.63
C LYS A 11 31.75 -12.44 -1.62
N ALA A 12 31.87 -13.16 -0.51
CA ALA A 12 32.74 -14.33 -0.40
C ALA A 12 32.04 -15.61 -0.87
N MET A 13 30.71 -15.61 -0.95
CA MET A 13 29.90 -16.74 -1.38
C MET A 13 29.90 -16.90 -2.90
N ASP A 14 29.86 -18.14 -3.37
CA ASP A 14 29.60 -18.44 -4.78
C ASP A 14 28.11 -18.34 -5.14
N LYS A 15 27.80 -18.43 -6.44
CA LYS A 15 26.42 -18.34 -6.95
C LYS A 15 25.52 -19.42 -6.35
N THR A 16 26.02 -20.64 -6.15
CA THR A 16 25.26 -21.78 -5.63
C THR A 16 24.90 -21.56 -4.17
N GLU A 17 25.85 -21.06 -3.38
CA GLU A 17 25.66 -20.72 -1.98
C GLU A 17 24.65 -19.59 -1.80
N ILE A 18 24.73 -18.55 -2.65
CA ILE A 18 23.75 -17.45 -2.66
C ILE A 18 22.35 -17.97 -2.99
N ILE A 19 22.21 -18.81 -4.03
CA ILE A 19 20.92 -19.42 -4.39
C ILE A 19 20.36 -20.22 -3.22
N LYS A 20 21.21 -21.00 -2.51
CA LYS A 20 20.79 -21.77 -1.34
C LYS A 20 20.30 -20.87 -0.21
N LEU A 21 21.03 -19.81 0.12
CA LEU A 21 20.64 -18.85 1.16
C LEU A 21 19.29 -18.19 0.83
N ILE A 22 19.12 -17.69 -0.40
CA ILE A 22 17.86 -17.08 -0.84
C ILE A 22 16.71 -18.10 -0.82
N SER A 23 16.97 -19.34 -1.22
CA SER A 23 15.98 -20.43 -1.16
C SER A 23 15.56 -20.77 0.27
N GLU A 24 16.49 -20.72 1.22
CA GLU A 24 16.17 -20.90 2.64
C GLU A 24 15.36 -19.74 3.19
N MET A 25 15.71 -18.49 2.83
CA MET A 25 14.93 -17.31 3.20
C MET A 25 13.50 -17.40 2.66
N TYR A 26 13.36 -17.79 1.39
CA TYR A 26 12.06 -18.01 0.74
C TYR A 26 11.19 -19.01 1.52
N LYS A 27 11.78 -20.12 1.98
CA LYS A 27 11.06 -21.17 2.71
C LYS A 27 10.73 -20.79 4.16
N LYS A 28 11.61 -20.06 4.84
CA LYS A 28 11.54 -19.83 6.29
C LYS A 28 10.95 -18.47 6.68
N ILE A 29 11.00 -17.47 5.80
CA ILE A 29 10.64 -16.07 6.12
C ILE A 29 9.45 -15.64 5.23
N PRO A 30 8.22 -15.53 5.78
CA PRO A 30 7.03 -15.17 4.99
C PRO A 30 7.17 -13.86 4.20
N ALA A 31 7.75 -12.83 4.81
CA ALA A 31 7.97 -11.55 4.13
C ALA A 31 8.96 -11.67 2.95
N ALA A 32 10.00 -12.51 3.08
CA ALA A 32 10.95 -12.77 2.00
C ALA A 32 10.29 -13.56 0.87
N LYS A 33 9.45 -14.56 1.22
CA LYS A 33 8.66 -15.32 0.25
C LYS A 33 7.82 -14.37 -0.61
N THR A 34 7.00 -13.53 0.02
CA THR A 34 6.14 -12.56 -0.67
C THR A 34 6.93 -11.62 -1.58
N TYR A 35 8.04 -11.07 -1.09
CA TYR A 35 8.88 -10.19 -1.91
C TYR A 35 9.46 -10.90 -3.13
N LEU A 36 9.98 -12.12 -2.93
CA LEU A 36 10.62 -12.91 -3.99
C LEU A 36 9.61 -13.45 -5.01
N ASP A 37 8.39 -13.81 -4.58
CA ASP A 37 7.29 -14.19 -5.48
C ASP A 37 6.98 -13.05 -6.46
N ILE A 38 6.86 -11.82 -5.96
CA ILE A 38 6.64 -10.64 -6.81
C ILE A 38 7.84 -10.36 -7.70
N PHE A 39 9.06 -10.44 -7.15
CA PHE A 39 10.27 -10.23 -7.92
C PHE A 39 10.38 -11.20 -9.10
N ALA A 40 9.97 -12.46 -8.91
CA ALA A 40 10.05 -13.49 -9.94
C ALA A 40 8.91 -13.44 -10.96
N THR A 41 7.69 -13.07 -10.53
CA THR A 41 6.47 -13.17 -11.36
C THR A 41 5.94 -11.84 -11.86
N GLY A 42 6.29 -10.73 -11.20
CA GLY A 42 5.64 -9.42 -11.38
C GLY A 42 4.19 -9.38 -10.92
N GLU A 43 3.64 -10.48 -10.39
CA GLU A 43 2.21 -10.57 -10.07
C GLU A 43 1.92 -10.02 -8.68
N ILE A 44 1.19 -8.90 -8.63
CA ILE A 44 0.82 -8.23 -7.36
C ILE A 44 -0.65 -8.45 -6.97
N LYS A 45 -1.50 -8.98 -7.86
CA LYS A 45 -2.97 -9.03 -7.67
C LYS A 45 -3.39 -9.67 -6.35
N GLY A 46 -2.89 -10.88 -6.06
CA GLY A 46 -3.24 -11.57 -4.80
C GLY A 46 -2.77 -10.82 -3.55
N LEU A 47 -1.65 -10.09 -3.66
CA LEU A 47 -1.12 -9.30 -2.56
C LEU A 47 -1.92 -8.01 -2.34
N VAL A 48 -2.30 -7.34 -3.43
CA VAL A 48 -3.18 -6.17 -3.43
C VAL A 48 -4.48 -6.53 -2.74
N GLU A 49 -5.17 -7.59 -3.17
CA GLU A 49 -6.44 -8.01 -2.59
C GLU A 49 -6.34 -8.38 -1.11
N LYS A 50 -5.25 -9.03 -0.71
CA LYS A 50 -5.00 -9.32 0.71
C LYS A 50 -4.93 -8.05 1.54
N TYR A 51 -4.13 -7.07 1.11
CA TYR A 51 -3.91 -5.86 1.90
C TYR A 51 -5.04 -4.84 1.79
N LYS A 52 -5.81 -4.83 0.70
CA LYS A 52 -7.08 -4.10 0.61
C LYS A 52 -8.03 -4.50 1.73
N LYS A 53 -8.25 -5.82 1.90
CA LYS A 53 -9.06 -6.36 3.01
C LYS A 53 -8.52 -6.01 4.40
N GLU A 54 -7.20 -5.95 4.57
CA GLU A 54 -6.61 -5.51 5.84
C GLU A 54 -6.84 -4.01 6.08
N ILE A 55 -6.72 -3.17 5.04
CA ILE A 55 -7.01 -1.73 5.08
C ILE A 55 -8.48 -1.49 5.43
N GLU A 56 -9.42 -2.14 4.75
CA GLU A 56 -10.86 -2.06 5.03
C GLU A 56 -11.15 -2.36 6.51
N ARG A 57 -10.59 -3.45 7.05
CA ARG A 57 -10.76 -3.83 8.47
C ARG A 57 -10.25 -2.78 9.45
N TYR A 58 -9.26 -1.97 9.07
CA TYR A 58 -8.73 -0.90 9.90
C TYR A 58 -9.52 0.39 9.76
N ILE A 59 -9.96 0.72 8.54
CA ILE A 59 -10.68 1.96 8.25
C ILE A 59 -12.13 1.89 8.74
N TYR A 60 -12.82 0.77 8.52
CA TYR A 60 -14.22 0.67 8.93
C TYR A 60 -14.35 0.46 10.45
N PRO A 61 -15.26 1.19 11.12
CA PRO A 61 -15.55 0.99 12.53
C PRO A 61 -15.90 -0.46 12.83
N GLY A 62 -15.23 -1.06 13.80
CA GLY A 62 -15.44 -2.46 14.16
C GLY A 62 -15.31 -2.74 15.65
N GLY A 63 -15.79 -3.92 16.05
CA GLY A 63 -15.81 -4.34 17.45
C GLY A 63 -16.85 -3.61 18.30
N ARG A 64 -16.82 -3.87 19.62
CA ARG A 64 -17.87 -3.37 20.54
C ARG A 64 -17.92 -1.84 20.67
N ASN A 65 -16.82 -1.16 20.37
CA ASN A 65 -16.67 0.29 20.56
C ASN A 65 -16.70 1.08 19.23
N MET A 66 -16.93 0.43 18.08
CA MET A 66 -16.94 1.09 16.76
C MET A 66 -15.72 1.98 16.54
N GLN A 67 -14.54 1.50 16.89
CA GLN A 67 -13.31 2.30 16.80
C GLN A 67 -12.75 2.27 15.38
N LEU A 68 -12.50 3.45 14.82
CA LEU A 68 -11.65 3.62 13.65
C LEU A 68 -10.19 3.39 14.01
N ARG A 69 -9.47 2.70 13.12
CA ARG A 69 -8.04 2.38 13.25
C ARG A 69 -7.29 2.79 11.98
N GLU A 70 -7.68 3.92 11.40
CA GLU A 70 -7.12 4.47 10.17
C GLU A 70 -5.60 4.75 10.30
N ALA A 71 -5.13 5.10 11.50
CA ALA A 71 -3.70 5.19 11.80
C ALA A 71 -2.95 3.86 11.59
N GLU A 72 -3.58 2.72 11.88
CA GLU A 72 -3.02 1.39 11.64
C GLU A 72 -3.01 1.04 10.15
N ALA A 73 -4.07 1.39 9.41
CA ALA A 73 -4.06 1.30 7.94
C ALA A 73 -2.87 2.08 7.34
N ARG A 74 -2.63 3.32 7.79
CA ARG A 74 -1.48 4.12 7.34
C ARG A 74 -0.14 3.50 7.72
N LYS A 75 -0.02 2.84 8.88
CA LYS A 75 1.21 2.14 9.28
C LYS A 75 1.45 0.90 8.41
N LEU A 76 0.41 0.16 8.07
CA LEU A 76 0.47 -0.97 7.14
C LEU A 76 0.98 -0.50 5.77
N ILE A 77 0.34 0.51 5.17
CA ILE A 77 0.75 1.07 3.87
C ILE A 77 2.22 1.50 3.89
N ARG A 78 2.65 2.25 4.91
CA ARG A 78 4.06 2.67 5.07
C ARG A 78 5.05 1.51 5.21
N THR A 79 4.60 0.39 5.78
CA THR A 79 5.42 -0.82 5.87
C THR A 79 5.57 -1.48 4.51
N LEU A 80 4.49 -1.54 3.73
CA LEU A 80 4.48 -2.12 2.38
C LEU A 80 5.23 -1.26 1.37
N GLN A 81 5.21 0.06 1.50
CA GLN A 81 6.02 0.99 0.70
C GLN A 81 7.53 0.67 0.75
N LYS A 82 8.01 0.03 1.81
CA LYS A 82 9.42 -0.39 1.93
C LYS A 82 9.79 -1.52 0.96
N MET A 83 8.80 -2.21 0.38
CA MET A 83 9.02 -3.22 -0.66
C MET A 83 9.41 -2.60 -2.01
N LYS A 84 9.26 -1.27 -2.18
CA LYS A 84 9.63 -0.54 -3.41
C LYS A 84 8.96 -1.09 -4.67
N ILE A 85 7.69 -1.47 -4.55
CA ILE A 85 6.83 -1.88 -5.67
C ILE A 85 5.81 -0.75 -5.86
N THR A 86 6.09 0.18 -6.78
CA THR A 86 5.29 1.41 -6.95
C THR A 86 3.82 1.11 -7.25
N GLU A 87 3.54 0.12 -8.10
CA GLU A 87 2.17 -0.24 -8.48
C GLU A 87 1.35 -0.80 -7.29
N LEU A 88 1.99 -1.55 -6.39
CA LEU A 88 1.36 -2.00 -5.15
C LEU A 88 0.98 -0.82 -4.25
N ASN A 89 1.86 0.19 -4.15
CA ASN A 89 1.58 1.38 -3.34
C ASN A 89 0.37 2.14 -3.90
N VAL A 90 0.35 2.39 -5.20
CA VAL A 90 -0.77 3.05 -5.90
C VAL A 90 -2.09 2.34 -5.62
N GLU A 91 -2.12 1.01 -5.78
CA GLU A 91 -3.34 0.22 -5.57
C GLU A 91 -3.91 0.35 -4.15
N LEU A 92 -3.02 0.33 -3.15
CA LEU A 92 -3.38 0.38 -1.74
C LEU A 92 -3.73 1.80 -1.28
N GLU A 93 -3.04 2.83 -1.79
CA GLU A 93 -3.29 4.23 -1.47
C GLU A 93 -4.62 4.71 -2.07
N LEU A 94 -4.90 4.39 -3.34
CA LEU A 94 -6.21 4.68 -3.93
C LEU A 94 -7.35 3.95 -3.22
N HIS A 95 -7.08 2.74 -2.71
CA HIS A 95 -8.09 1.98 -1.97
C HIS A 95 -8.33 2.57 -0.57
N TYR A 96 -7.27 2.96 0.12
CA TYR A 96 -7.37 3.72 1.37
C TYR A 96 -8.24 4.96 1.19
N VAL A 97 -8.01 5.75 0.15
CA VAL A 97 -8.79 6.97 -0.13
C VAL A 97 -10.26 6.62 -0.38
N ALA A 98 -10.55 5.60 -1.20
CA ALA A 98 -11.92 5.16 -1.44
C ALA A 98 -12.64 4.75 -0.15
N CYS A 99 -12.01 3.92 0.70
CA CYS A 99 -12.58 3.53 1.99
C CYS A 99 -12.79 4.73 2.92
N CYS A 100 -11.90 5.71 2.91
CA CYS A 100 -12.08 6.92 3.71
C CYS A 100 -13.29 7.74 3.25
N LEU A 101 -13.51 7.87 1.93
CA LEU A 101 -14.68 8.53 1.37
C LEU A 101 -15.99 7.77 1.67
N GLU A 102 -15.95 6.44 1.70
CA GLU A 102 -17.09 5.61 2.13
C GLU A 102 -17.40 5.82 3.62
N VAL A 103 -16.38 5.90 4.49
CA VAL A 103 -16.60 6.22 5.91
C VAL A 103 -17.21 7.61 6.08
N ILE A 104 -16.78 8.61 5.30
CA ILE A 104 -17.37 9.96 5.35
C ILE A 104 -18.85 9.92 4.90
N GLU A 105 -19.17 9.11 3.89
CA GLU A 105 -20.54 8.93 3.40
C GLU A 105 -21.44 8.26 4.46
N ASP A 106 -20.96 7.19 5.08
CA ASP A 106 -21.74 6.37 6.01
C ASP A 106 -21.89 7.00 7.41
N PHE A 107 -20.83 7.65 7.90
CA PHE A 107 -20.73 8.10 9.29
C PHE A 107 -20.64 9.64 9.42
N GLY A 108 -20.49 10.35 8.31
CA GLY A 108 -20.39 11.81 8.28
C GLY A 108 -18.97 12.33 8.52
N TYR A 109 -18.90 13.60 8.91
CA TYR A 109 -17.66 14.36 9.05
C TYR A 109 -16.70 13.75 10.08
N TRP A 110 -15.41 13.76 9.75
CA TRP A 110 -14.32 13.32 10.64
C TRP A 110 -13.38 14.48 11.01
N ASP A 111 -12.38 14.29 11.87
CA ASP A 111 -11.45 15.38 12.22
C ASP A 111 -10.56 15.84 11.04
N GLU A 112 -9.99 17.04 11.15
CA GLU A 112 -9.10 17.63 10.13
C GLU A 112 -7.90 16.72 9.78
N GLY A 113 -7.35 16.00 10.76
CA GLY A 113 -6.23 15.09 10.56
C GLY A 113 -6.58 13.91 9.65
N TYR A 114 -7.85 13.48 9.64
CA TYR A 114 -8.36 12.47 8.74
C TYR A 114 -8.35 12.94 7.28
N TYR A 115 -8.85 14.15 7.02
CA TYR A 115 -8.88 14.74 5.68
C TYR A 115 -7.48 15.00 5.13
N ILE A 116 -6.58 15.57 5.95
CA ILE A 116 -5.17 15.76 5.57
C ILE A 116 -4.51 14.42 5.19
N ALA A 117 -4.80 13.37 5.95
CA ALA A 117 -4.25 12.06 5.68
C ALA A 117 -4.81 11.42 4.40
N LEU A 118 -6.11 11.59 4.14
CA LEU A 118 -6.79 11.16 2.91
C LEU A 118 -6.17 11.84 1.69
N GLU A 119 -6.10 13.17 1.71
CA GLU A 119 -5.54 13.99 0.62
C GLU A 119 -4.09 13.61 0.33
N LYS A 120 -3.27 13.45 1.36
CA LYS A 120 -1.89 13.00 1.20
C LYS A 120 -1.77 11.63 0.53
N MET A 121 -2.65 10.69 0.87
CA MET A 121 -2.64 9.36 0.25
C MET A 121 -3.08 9.43 -1.22
N PHE A 122 -4.02 10.30 -1.54
CA PHE A 122 -4.41 10.54 -2.92
C PHE A 122 -3.24 11.08 -3.75
N TYR A 123 -2.51 12.10 -3.27
CA TYR A 123 -1.38 12.65 -4.02
C TYR A 123 -0.19 11.69 -4.14
N ASN A 124 0.10 10.90 -3.10
CA ASN A 124 1.13 9.85 -3.22
C ASN A 124 0.78 8.85 -4.34
N ALA A 125 -0.50 8.47 -4.44
CA ALA A 125 -0.95 7.55 -5.47
C ALA A 125 -0.84 8.17 -6.86
N THR A 126 -1.26 9.43 -7.04
CA THR A 126 -1.18 10.09 -8.34
C THR A 126 0.26 10.31 -8.80
N ASP A 127 1.18 10.62 -7.87
CA ASP A 127 2.61 10.66 -8.16
C ASP A 127 3.15 9.28 -8.59
N GLY A 128 2.76 8.21 -7.89
CA GLY A 128 3.13 6.85 -8.28
C GLY A 128 2.57 6.43 -9.65
N ILE A 129 1.39 6.91 -10.02
CA ILE A 129 0.78 6.65 -11.34
C ILE A 129 1.58 7.33 -12.46
N ARG A 130 1.98 8.58 -12.25
CA ARG A 130 2.84 9.34 -13.17
C ARG A 130 4.22 8.69 -13.31
N GLU A 131 4.80 8.21 -12.20
CA GLU A 131 6.08 7.48 -12.21
C GLU A 131 6.01 6.21 -13.08
N LEU A 132 4.88 5.52 -13.05
CA LEU A 132 4.65 4.29 -13.81
C LEU A 132 4.21 4.52 -15.26
N GLY A 133 3.83 5.75 -15.64
CA GLY A 133 3.21 6.03 -16.95
C GLY A 133 1.89 5.28 -17.16
N MET A 134 1.11 5.11 -16.09
CA MET A 134 -0.13 4.31 -16.08
C MET A 134 -1.40 5.17 -15.99
N GLU A 135 -1.36 6.42 -16.43
CA GLU A 135 -2.45 7.39 -16.27
C GLU A 135 -3.77 6.87 -16.86
N VAL A 136 -3.72 6.33 -18.08
CA VAL A 136 -4.89 5.75 -18.77
C VAL A 136 -5.50 4.58 -17.99
N LYS A 137 -4.67 3.77 -17.31
CA LYS A 137 -5.14 2.62 -16.54
C LYS A 137 -5.95 3.05 -15.31
N TYR A 138 -5.58 4.17 -14.69
CA TYR A 138 -6.17 4.61 -13.42
C TYR A 138 -7.16 5.77 -13.56
N GLU A 139 -7.30 6.36 -14.75
CA GLU A 139 -8.14 7.52 -15.03
C GLU A 139 -9.56 7.38 -14.47
N GLU A 140 -10.28 6.31 -14.85
CA GLU A 140 -11.66 6.08 -14.38
C GLU A 140 -11.77 6.05 -12.85
N ARG A 141 -10.84 5.35 -12.19
CA ARG A 141 -10.82 5.23 -10.73
C ARG A 141 -10.52 6.57 -10.06
N ILE A 142 -9.59 7.34 -10.61
CA ILE A 142 -9.24 8.66 -10.08
C ILE A 142 -10.42 9.61 -10.25
N THR A 143 -11.03 9.66 -11.43
CA THR A 143 -12.22 10.49 -11.68
C THR A 143 -13.37 10.12 -10.75
N GLY A 144 -13.59 8.83 -10.47
CA GLY A 144 -14.58 8.38 -9.49
C GLY A 144 -14.28 8.89 -8.08
N ILE A 145 -13.01 8.82 -7.65
CA ILE A 145 -12.57 9.33 -6.35
C ILE A 145 -12.73 10.84 -6.25
N THR A 146 -12.29 11.61 -7.25
CA THR A 146 -12.37 13.08 -7.24
C THR A 146 -13.83 13.55 -7.28
N TYR A 147 -14.66 12.90 -8.11
CA TYR A 147 -16.09 13.16 -8.15
C TYR A 147 -16.74 12.94 -6.79
N LYS A 148 -16.50 11.76 -6.16
CA LYS A 148 -17.04 11.48 -4.83
C LYS A 148 -16.53 12.46 -3.77
N ALA A 149 -15.23 12.77 -3.77
CA ALA A 149 -14.62 13.72 -2.84
C ALA A 149 -15.27 15.11 -2.91
N SER A 150 -15.62 15.60 -4.10
CA SER A 150 -16.26 16.91 -4.28
C SER A 150 -17.63 17.03 -3.59
N HIS A 151 -18.37 15.93 -3.42
CA HIS A 151 -19.65 15.93 -2.68
C HIS A 151 -19.46 16.24 -1.20
N PHE A 152 -18.25 16.04 -0.68
CA PHE A 152 -17.87 16.30 0.69
C PHE A 152 -17.03 17.57 0.84
N GLY A 153 -16.95 18.40 -0.22
CA GLY A 153 -16.16 19.64 -0.22
C GLY A 153 -14.64 19.41 -0.28
N LEU A 154 -14.19 18.23 -0.69
CA LEU A 154 -12.77 17.92 -0.87
C LEU A 154 -12.35 18.14 -2.33
N GLU A 155 -11.43 19.08 -2.54
CA GLU A 155 -10.88 19.41 -3.85
C GLU A 155 -9.62 18.57 -4.14
N LEU A 156 -9.82 17.32 -4.57
CA LEU A 156 -8.74 16.45 -5.03
C LEU A 156 -8.49 16.67 -6.53
N SER A 157 -7.27 17.09 -6.89
CA SER A 157 -6.89 17.32 -8.30
C SER A 157 -5.89 16.28 -8.80
N TYR A 158 -6.10 15.77 -10.01
CA TYR A 158 -5.21 14.82 -10.69
C TYR A 158 -4.50 15.44 -11.88
#